data_AF-A0A5B0MQC2-F1
#
_entry.id   AF-A0A5B0MQC2-F1
#
_cell.length_a   1.000
_cell.length_b   1.000
_cell.length_c   1.000
_cell.angle_alpha   90.00
_cell.angle_beta   90.00
_cell.angle_gamma   90.00
#
_symmetry.space_group_name_H-M   'P 1'
#
loop_
_entity.id
_entity.type
_entity.pdbx_description
1 polymer ?
#
loop_
_entity_poly.entity_id
_entity_poly.type
_entity_poly.pdbx_seq_one_letter_code
_entity_poly.pdbx_strand_id
1 'polypeptide(L)'
;MKKFLLFASANDSQFCLPITEEVLEAFCLWVGHNHYSSNDGKISSSSLKKYIIGLKAWHNFHMATFPSTGKARIDLMLKASAWLDACTPTRPPKPPVMLWHLMLLMTSLFGKSDFDTAVADLCIVAFWGLARLSELTYNLEDVPLVFSNSVLLSDVTLRSDGDLGETACITLPASKELGGITAKPAC
;
A
#
# COMPACT_ATOMS: atom_id res chain seq x y z
N MET A 1 5.56 1.30 22.96
CA MET A 1 6.12 0.87 24.27
C MET A 1 6.54 -0.61 24.29
N LYS A 2 5.69 -1.59 23.93
CA LYS A 2 6.03 -3.03 24.01
C LYS A 2 7.39 -3.44 23.40
N LYS A 3 7.73 -3.00 22.18
CA LYS A 3 9.04 -3.29 21.59
C LYS A 3 10.23 -2.67 22.33
N PHE A 4 10.03 -1.51 22.96
CA PHE A 4 11.08 -0.90 23.78
C PHE A 4 11.31 -1.71 25.06
N LEU A 5 10.26 -2.26 25.66
CA LEU A 5 10.38 -3.16 26.80
C LEU A 5 11.10 -4.47 26.43
N LEU A 6 10.83 -5.02 25.24
CA LEU A 6 11.55 -6.18 24.72
C LEU A 6 13.04 -5.88 24.51
N PHE A 7 13.35 -4.72 23.93
CA PHE A 7 14.73 -4.24 23.80
C PHE A 7 15.40 -4.09 25.18
N ALA A 8 14.70 -3.49 26.14
CA ALA A 8 15.16 -3.28 27.49
C ALA A 8 15.51 -4.62 28.18
N SER A 9 14.61 -5.61 28.09
CA SER A 9 14.84 -6.96 28.61
C SER A 9 15.95 -7.72 27.88
N ALA A 10 16.14 -7.49 26.58
CA ALA A 10 17.17 -8.18 25.79
C ALA A 10 18.58 -7.67 26.08
N ASN A 11 18.71 -6.41 26.50
CA ASN A 11 20.00 -5.76 26.78
C ASN A 11 20.27 -5.56 28.28
N ASP A 12 19.50 -6.26 29.14
CA ASP A 12 19.56 -6.14 30.61
C ASP A 12 19.54 -4.67 31.10
N SER A 13 18.84 -3.83 30.35
CA SER A 13 18.70 -2.41 30.63
C SER A 13 17.32 -2.20 31.23
N GLN A 14 17.24 -1.71 32.46
CA GLN A 14 15.95 -1.37 33.05
C GLN A 14 15.35 -0.17 32.31
N PHE A 15 14.03 -0.18 32.11
CA PHE A 15 13.28 0.96 31.60
C PHE A 15 13.25 2.09 32.64
N CYS A 16 14.38 2.78 32.80
CA CYS A 16 14.52 3.90 33.72
C CYS A 16 14.46 5.22 32.94
N LEU A 17 13.66 6.14 33.46
CA LEU A 17 13.71 7.54 33.05
C LEU A 17 14.82 8.26 33.84
N PRO A 18 15.52 9.24 33.25
CA PRO A 18 15.45 9.65 31.85
C PRO A 18 16.22 8.70 30.91
N ILE A 19 15.63 8.37 29.76
CA ILE A 19 16.32 7.63 28.70
C ILE A 19 17.50 8.47 28.19
N THR A 20 18.68 7.87 28.14
CA THR A 20 19.88 8.53 27.59
C THR A 20 19.88 8.47 26.05
N GLU A 21 20.69 9.32 25.42
CA GLU A 21 20.81 9.36 23.97
C GLU A 21 21.31 8.03 23.39
N GLU A 22 22.25 7.38 24.08
CA GLU A 22 22.86 6.12 23.66
C GLU A 22 21.84 4.99 23.64
N VAL A 23 20.96 4.94 24.64
CA VAL A 23 19.87 3.95 24.71
C VAL A 23 18.86 4.17 23.59
N LEU A 24 18.55 5.43 23.27
CA LEU A 24 17.65 5.78 22.18
C LEU A 24 18.23 5.41 20.81
N GLU A 25 19.52 5.66 20.60
CA GLU A 25 20.22 5.26 19.38
C GLU A 25 20.33 3.74 19.24
N ALA A 26 20.73 3.05 20.30
CA ALA A 26 20.79 1.59 20.33
C ALA A 26 19.41 0.98 20.05
N PHE A 27 18.34 1.56 20.58
CA PHE A 27 16.97 1.17 20.25
C PHE A 27 16.65 1.41 18.76
N CYS A 28 17.01 2.56 18.19
CA CYS A 28 16.79 2.84 16.77
C CYS A 28 17.54 1.87 15.86
N LEU A 29 18.78 1.52 16.19
CA LEU A 29 19.57 0.50 15.50
C LEU A 29 18.98 -0.90 15.67
N TRP A 30 18.47 -1.23 16.85
CA TRP A 30 17.92 -2.56 17.11
C TRP A 30 16.60 -2.78 16.35
N VAL A 31 15.67 -1.82 16.36
CA VAL A 31 14.35 -2.00 15.71
C VAL A 31 14.31 -1.52 14.25
N GLY A 32 15.09 -0.52 13.86
CA GLY A 32 15.05 0.03 12.51
C GLY A 32 15.74 -0.89 11.49
N HIS A 33 15.22 -0.94 10.26
CA HIS A 33 15.92 -1.63 9.17
C HIS A 33 17.31 -1.01 8.97
N ASN A 34 18.33 -1.86 8.94
CA ASN A 34 19.71 -1.50 8.66
C ASN A 34 20.44 -2.70 8.06
N HIS A 35 21.60 -2.44 7.45
CA HIS A 35 22.38 -3.47 6.78
C HIS A 35 23.20 -4.35 7.75
N TYR A 36 23.34 -3.94 9.01
CA TYR A 36 24.27 -4.53 9.98
C TYR A 36 23.61 -5.52 10.94
N SER A 37 22.27 -5.52 11.04
CA SER A 37 21.53 -6.41 11.94
C SER A 37 20.26 -6.91 11.26
N SER A 38 20.14 -8.24 11.19
CA SER A 38 18.94 -8.93 10.72
C SER A 38 18.31 -9.63 11.93
N ASN A 39 17.28 -9.01 12.51
CA ASN A 39 16.48 -9.64 13.55
C ASN A 39 15.01 -9.69 13.08
N ASP A 40 14.25 -10.67 13.55
CA ASP A 40 12.82 -10.83 13.18
C ASP A 40 11.94 -9.68 13.73
N GLY A 41 12.52 -8.83 14.58
CA GLY A 41 11.87 -7.73 15.27
C GLY A 41 11.91 -6.38 14.54
N LYS A 42 12.39 -6.31 13.30
CA LYS A 42 12.51 -5.03 12.59
C LYS A 42 11.16 -4.38 12.29
N ILE A 43 11.14 -3.05 12.27
CA ILE A 43 9.95 -2.25 11.93
C ILE A 43 10.32 -1.19 10.90
N SER A 44 9.31 -0.74 10.16
CA SER A 44 9.45 0.38 9.24
C SER A 44 9.81 1.68 9.95
N SER A 45 10.52 2.57 9.25
CA SER A 45 10.86 3.93 9.66
C SER A 45 9.61 4.72 10.08
N SER A 46 8.49 4.53 9.39
CA SER A 46 7.21 5.16 9.77
C SER A 46 6.69 4.68 11.13
N SER A 47 6.89 3.40 11.47
CA SER A 47 6.55 2.84 12.77
C SER A 47 7.54 3.30 13.84
N LEU A 48 8.83 3.33 13.52
CA LEU A 48 9.89 3.80 14.42
C LEU A 48 9.67 5.26 14.84
N LYS A 49 9.25 6.14 13.91
CA LYS A 49 8.80 7.52 14.21
C LYS A 49 7.74 7.56 15.31
N LYS A 50 6.72 6.71 15.22
CA LYS A 50 5.64 6.65 16.21
C LYS A 50 6.15 6.24 17.59
N TYR A 51 7.13 5.34 17.64
CA TYR A 51 7.78 4.98 18.91
C TYR A 51 8.53 6.16 19.52
N ILE A 52 9.32 6.90 18.72
CA ILE A 52 10.06 8.07 19.21
C ILE A 52 9.09 9.15 19.75
N ILE A 53 8.00 9.41 19.04
CA ILE A 53 6.95 10.34 19.50
C ILE A 53 6.34 9.85 20.82
N GLY A 54 6.05 8.55 20.92
CA GLY A 54 5.54 7.95 22.15
C GLY A 54 6.52 8.06 23.33
N LEU A 55 7.82 7.86 23.09
CA LEU A 55 8.86 8.06 24.11
C LEU A 55 8.94 9.52 24.54
N LYS A 56 8.87 10.47 23.60
CA LYS A 56 8.85 11.90 23.92
C LYS A 56 7.63 12.28 24.76
N ALA A 57 6.46 11.77 24.42
CA ALA A 57 5.23 11.99 25.19
C ALA A 57 5.34 11.38 26.60
N TRP A 58 5.94 10.19 26.73
CA TRP A 58 6.19 9.54 28.01
C TRP A 58 7.13 10.36 28.92
N HIS A 59 8.21 10.90 28.35
CA HIS A 59 9.10 11.81 29.06
C HIS A 59 8.37 13.08 29.54
N ASN A 60 7.55 13.67 28.67
CA ASN A 60 6.76 14.86 29.01
C ASN A 60 5.76 14.58 30.14
N PHE A 61 5.09 13.43 30.11
CA PHE A 61 4.16 13.00 31.16
C PHE A 61 4.84 12.89 32.53
N HIS A 62 6.08 12.41 32.57
CA HIS A 62 6.87 12.27 33.80
C HIS A 62 7.74 13.49 34.14
N MET A 63 7.54 14.62 33.47
CA MET A 63 8.34 15.84 33.67
C MET A 63 9.86 15.61 33.52
N ALA A 64 10.25 14.60 32.73
CA ALA A 64 11.64 14.26 32.45
C ALA A 64 12.09 14.91 31.14
N THR A 65 13.35 15.36 31.09
CA THR A 65 13.93 15.89 29.85
C THR A 65 14.20 14.77 28.85
N PHE A 66 13.77 14.96 27.60
CA PHE A 66 14.08 14.04 26.50
C PHE A 66 15.44 14.40 25.89
N PRO A 67 16.32 13.43 25.56
CA PRO A 67 17.62 13.70 24.97
C PRO A 67 17.45 14.31 23.57
N SER A 68 17.74 15.60 23.43
CA SER A 68 17.62 16.32 22.15
C SER A 68 18.95 16.50 21.40
N THR A 69 20.08 16.26 22.05
CA THR A 69 21.43 16.48 21.51
C THR A 69 21.70 15.60 20.28
N GLY A 70 21.26 14.34 20.30
CA GLY A 70 21.38 13.38 19.19
C GLY A 70 20.31 13.44 18.10
N LYS A 71 19.46 14.47 18.06
CA LYS A 71 18.32 14.52 17.12
C LYS A 71 18.75 14.34 15.65
N ALA A 72 19.88 14.93 15.26
CA ALA A 72 20.40 14.83 13.90
C ALA A 72 20.84 13.40 13.54
N ARG A 73 21.47 12.69 14.48
CA ARG A 73 21.91 11.30 14.31
C ARG A 73 20.72 10.36 14.20
N ILE A 74 19.71 10.54 15.04
CA ILE A 74 18.47 9.76 14.98
C ILE A 74 17.73 10.01 13.66
N ASP A 75 17.67 11.25 13.17
CA ASP A 75 17.06 11.56 11.88
C ASP A 75 17.83 10.89 10.71
N LEU A 76 19.16 10.83 10.80
CA LEU A 76 19.99 10.10 9.83
C LEU A 76 19.69 8.59 9.84
N MET A 77 19.64 7.97 11.02
CA MET A 77 19.27 6.55 11.16
C MET A 77 17.87 6.26 10.59
N LEU A 78 16.94 7.19 10.82
CA LEU A 78 15.57 7.08 10.36
C LEU A 78 15.43 7.22 8.84
N LYS A 79 16.23 8.10 8.24
CA LYS A 79 16.36 8.24 6.78
C LYS A 79 16.98 7.00 6.16
N ALA A 80 18.05 6.46 6.75
CA ALA A 80 18.66 5.21 6.29
C ALA A 80 17.68 4.03 6.35
N SER A 81 16.92 3.91 7.45
CA SER A 81 15.86 2.90 7.56
C SER A 81 14.74 3.13 6.54
N ALA A 82 14.35 4.37 6.26
CA ALA A 82 13.33 4.67 5.25
C ALA A 82 13.79 4.33 3.83
N TRP A 83 15.08 4.55 3.53
CA TRP A 83 15.67 4.16 2.26
C TRP A 83 15.64 2.63 2.09
N LEU A 84 16.03 1.88 3.13
CA LEU A 84 15.95 0.42 3.10
C LEU A 84 14.50 -0.11 3.02
N ASP A 85 13.57 0.53 3.73
CA ASP A 85 12.13 0.22 3.61
C ASP A 85 11.64 0.41 2.16
N ALA A 86 12.16 1.41 1.45
CA ALA A 86 11.77 1.70 0.08
C ALA A 86 12.37 0.71 -0.94
N CYS A 87 13.62 0.27 -0.73
CA CYS A 87 14.25 -0.78 -1.55
C CYS A 87 13.72 -2.19 -1.19
N THR A 88 13.03 -2.39 -0.07
CA THR A 88 12.40 -3.67 0.31
C THR A 88 10.89 -3.66 0.06
N PRO A 89 10.41 -4.06 -1.14
CA PRO A 89 8.98 -4.08 -1.43
C PRO A 89 8.26 -5.05 -0.48
N THR A 90 7.30 -4.53 0.28
CA THR A 90 6.53 -5.29 1.30
C THR A 90 5.67 -6.40 0.69
N ARG A 91 5.44 -6.35 -0.61
CA ARG A 91 4.69 -7.36 -1.36
C ARG A 91 5.46 -7.67 -2.64
N PRO A 92 5.60 -8.95 -3.02
CA PRO A 92 6.00 -9.26 -4.38
C PRO A 92 5.02 -8.55 -5.32
N PRO A 93 5.49 -7.92 -6.40
CA PRO A 93 4.60 -7.33 -7.39
C PRO A 93 3.61 -8.41 -7.85
N LYS A 94 2.32 -8.07 -7.93
CA LYS A 94 1.32 -9.00 -8.46
C LYS A 94 1.77 -9.40 -9.87
N PRO A 95 1.80 -10.69 -10.22
CA PRO A 95 2.15 -11.10 -11.56
C PRO A 95 1.15 -10.48 -12.54
N PRO A 96 1.60 -10.02 -13.72
CA PRO A 96 0.69 -9.48 -14.72
C PRO A 96 -0.32 -10.55 -15.15
N VAL A 97 -1.56 -10.13 -15.38
CA VAL A 97 -2.58 -11.02 -15.98
C VAL A 97 -2.15 -11.26 -17.43
N MET A 98 -1.78 -12.49 -17.75
CA MET A 98 -1.37 -12.88 -19.10
C MET A 98 -2.58 -13.28 -19.95
N LEU A 99 -2.45 -13.17 -21.28
CA LEU A 99 -3.50 -13.57 -22.24
C LEU A 99 -3.99 -15.01 -22.02
N TRP A 100 -3.11 -15.91 -21.59
CA TRP A 100 -3.48 -17.31 -21.34
C TRP A 100 -4.46 -17.45 -20.16
N HIS A 101 -4.37 -16.59 -19.14
CA HIS A 101 -5.38 -16.56 -18.06
C HIS A 101 -6.74 -16.13 -18.60
N LEU A 102 -6.78 -15.16 -19.53
CA LEU A 102 -8.01 -14.74 -20.18
C LEU A 102 -8.59 -15.89 -21.01
N MET A 103 -7.78 -16.56 -21.84
CA MET A 103 -8.24 -17.69 -22.65
C MET A 103 -8.85 -18.81 -21.79
N LEU A 104 -8.22 -19.15 -20.66
CA LEU A 104 -8.74 -20.17 -19.74
C LEU A 104 -10.08 -19.76 -19.11
N LEU A 105 -10.24 -18.49 -18.75
CA LEU A 105 -11.51 -17.98 -18.24
C LEU A 105 -12.59 -18.07 -19.32
N MET A 106 -12.29 -17.58 -20.53
CA MET A 106 -13.24 -17.58 -21.64
C MET A 106 -13.72 -19.00 -21.97
N THR A 107 -12.82 -19.99 -22.08
CA THR A 107 -13.23 -21.38 -22.37
C THR A 107 -14.09 -22.00 -21.29
N SER A 108 -13.94 -21.56 -20.04
CA SER A 108 -14.72 -22.06 -18.91
C SER A 108 -16.08 -21.35 -18.74
N LEU A 109 -16.24 -20.13 -19.25
CA LEU A 109 -17.44 -19.29 -19.09
C LEU A 109 -18.35 -19.30 -20.33
N PHE A 110 -17.78 -19.43 -21.54
CA PHE A 110 -18.58 -19.43 -22.76
C PHE A 110 -19.59 -20.59 -22.82
N GLY A 111 -20.86 -20.26 -23.04
CA GLY A 111 -21.92 -21.23 -23.34
C GLY A 111 -22.60 -21.87 -22.13
N LYS A 112 -22.38 -21.35 -20.91
CA LYS A 112 -23.05 -21.83 -19.69
C LYS A 112 -24.32 -21.08 -19.36
N SER A 113 -24.21 -19.79 -19.01
CA SER A 113 -25.33 -18.94 -18.59
C SER A 113 -25.17 -17.51 -19.11
N ASP A 114 -26.26 -16.75 -19.14
CA ASP A 114 -26.25 -15.33 -19.50
C ASP A 114 -25.33 -14.52 -18.56
N PHE A 115 -25.30 -14.89 -17.29
CA PHE A 115 -24.39 -14.30 -16.30
C PHE A 115 -22.92 -14.60 -16.61
N ASP A 116 -22.58 -15.86 -16.89
CA ASP A 116 -21.21 -16.25 -17.24
C ASP A 116 -20.73 -15.55 -18.52
N THR A 117 -21.64 -15.35 -19.48
CA THR A 117 -21.37 -14.59 -20.71
C THR A 117 -21.06 -13.13 -20.39
N ALA A 118 -21.86 -12.49 -19.52
CA ALA A 118 -21.61 -11.13 -19.06
C ALA A 118 -20.28 -10.98 -18.30
N VAL A 119 -19.91 -11.97 -17.48
CA VAL A 119 -18.61 -11.98 -16.78
C VAL A 119 -17.45 -12.14 -17.78
N ALA A 120 -17.65 -12.92 -18.84
CA ALA A 120 -16.66 -13.10 -19.90
C ALA A 120 -16.41 -11.79 -20.66
N ASP A 121 -17.48 -11.08 -21.05
CA ASP A 121 -17.41 -9.77 -21.70
C ASP A 121 -16.74 -8.72 -20.80
N LEU A 122 -17.09 -8.72 -19.51
CA LEU A 122 -16.45 -7.87 -18.49
C LEU A 122 -14.93 -8.11 -18.41
N CYS A 123 -14.49 -9.37 -18.47
CA CYS A 123 -13.06 -9.71 -18.44
C CYS A 123 -12.33 -9.21 -19.69
N ILE A 124 -12.97 -9.28 -20.87
CA ILE A 124 -12.42 -8.75 -22.12
C ILE A 124 -12.27 -7.23 -22.02
N VAL A 125 -13.31 -6.53 -21.60
CA VAL A 125 -13.29 -5.06 -21.45
C VAL A 125 -12.27 -4.62 -20.41
N ALA A 126 -12.17 -5.30 -19.27
CA ALA A 126 -11.17 -5.00 -18.26
C ALA A 126 -9.73 -5.22 -18.78
N PHE A 127 -9.50 -6.31 -19.52
CA PHE A 127 -8.19 -6.68 -20.02
C PHE A 127 -7.70 -5.72 -21.13
N TRP A 128 -8.54 -5.47 -22.14
CA TRP A 128 -8.16 -4.62 -23.28
C TRP A 128 -8.37 -3.13 -23.01
N GLY A 129 -9.32 -2.77 -22.15
CA GLY A 129 -9.56 -1.40 -21.70
C GLY A 129 -8.61 -0.95 -20.60
N LEU A 130 -7.74 -1.83 -20.09
CA LEU A 130 -6.85 -1.57 -18.95
C LEU A 130 -7.58 -1.03 -17.71
N ALA A 131 -8.86 -1.35 -17.59
CA ALA A 131 -9.75 -0.86 -16.55
C ALA A 131 -9.66 -1.74 -15.31
N ARG A 132 -9.83 -1.15 -14.12
CA ARG A 132 -9.91 -1.94 -12.89
C ARG A 132 -11.26 -2.61 -12.81
N LEU A 133 -11.31 -3.84 -12.31
CA LEU A 133 -12.60 -4.52 -12.08
C LEU A 133 -13.50 -3.70 -11.15
N SER A 134 -12.93 -3.02 -10.15
CA SER A 134 -13.65 -2.12 -9.25
C SER A 134 -14.17 -0.83 -9.91
N GLU A 135 -13.74 -0.52 -11.14
CA GLU A 135 -14.26 0.59 -11.93
C GLU A 135 -15.43 0.13 -12.80
N LEU A 136 -15.42 -1.13 -13.25
CA LEU A 136 -16.46 -1.73 -14.08
C LEU A 136 -17.57 -2.44 -13.28
N THR A 137 -17.35 -2.71 -11.99
CA THR A 137 -18.28 -3.47 -11.13
C THR A 137 -18.68 -2.67 -9.90
N TYR A 138 -19.87 -2.99 -9.39
CA TYR A 138 -20.43 -2.39 -8.19
C TYR A 138 -20.08 -3.21 -6.95
N ASN A 139 -19.81 -2.53 -5.83
CA ASN A 139 -19.44 -3.19 -4.58
C ASN A 139 -20.64 -3.71 -3.77
N LEU A 140 -21.88 -3.28 -4.08
CA LEU A 140 -23.10 -3.69 -3.37
C LEU A 140 -24.31 -3.71 -4.33
N GLU A 141 -25.25 -4.61 -4.09
CA GLU A 141 -26.48 -4.79 -4.89
C GLU A 141 -27.53 -3.68 -4.66
N ASP A 142 -27.59 -3.06 -3.47
CA ASP A 142 -28.75 -2.25 -3.02
C ASP A 142 -28.45 -0.81 -2.53
N VAL A 143 -27.24 -0.28 -2.77
CA VAL A 143 -26.88 1.08 -2.30
C VAL A 143 -27.21 2.13 -3.37
N PRO A 144 -27.70 3.34 -3.00
CA PRO A 144 -27.85 4.44 -3.96
C PRO A 144 -26.51 4.72 -4.65
N LEU A 145 -26.52 4.55 -5.97
CA LEU A 145 -25.34 4.71 -6.82
C LEU A 145 -24.73 6.10 -6.62
N VAL A 146 -23.44 6.14 -6.30
CA VAL A 146 -22.68 7.40 -6.32
C VAL A 146 -22.37 7.70 -7.79
N PHE A 147 -23.32 8.37 -8.46
CA PHE A 147 -23.31 8.67 -9.89
C PHE A 147 -22.02 9.31 -10.41
N SER A 148 -21.24 9.99 -9.56
CA SER A 148 -20.01 10.64 -9.98
C SER A 148 -18.86 9.68 -10.30
N ASN A 149 -18.90 8.44 -9.80
CA ASN A 149 -17.76 7.51 -9.85
C ASN A 149 -18.15 6.10 -10.36
N SER A 150 -19.39 5.92 -10.82
CA SER A 150 -19.91 4.64 -11.30
C SER A 150 -20.16 4.66 -12.80
N VAL A 151 -19.90 3.53 -13.47
CA VAL A 151 -20.21 3.34 -14.90
C VAL A 151 -21.70 3.04 -15.06
N LEU A 152 -22.45 4.01 -15.56
CA LEU A 152 -23.90 3.91 -15.72
C LEU A 152 -24.25 3.26 -17.07
N LEU A 153 -25.44 2.68 -17.17
CA LEU A 153 -25.96 2.19 -18.45
C LEU A 153 -26.10 3.32 -19.50
N SER A 154 -26.26 4.56 -19.04
CA SER A 154 -26.27 5.77 -19.88
C SER A 154 -24.91 6.10 -20.50
N ASP A 155 -23.82 5.54 -19.96
CA ASP A 155 -22.47 5.77 -20.45
C ASP A 155 -22.10 4.82 -21.61
N VAL A 156 -23.01 3.89 -21.94
CA VAL A 156 -22.90 2.97 -23.06
C VAL A 156 -23.61 3.57 -24.27
N THR A 157 -22.84 4.01 -25.25
CA THR A 157 -23.37 4.44 -26.55
C THR A 157 -23.18 3.34 -27.57
N LEU A 158 -24.28 2.85 -28.12
CA LEU A 158 -24.26 1.93 -29.26
C LEU A 158 -24.14 2.76 -30.54
N ARG A 159 -23.13 2.47 -31.36
CA ARG A 159 -22.89 3.11 -32.66
C ARG A 159 -22.86 2.02 -33.72
N SER A 160 -23.64 2.20 -34.79
CA SER A 160 -23.54 1.36 -35.98
C SER A 160 -22.51 2.01 -36.90
N ASP A 161 -21.36 1.37 -37.08
CA ASP A 161 -20.32 1.83 -37.99
C ASP A 161 -20.34 0.95 -39.25
N GLY A 162 -20.34 1.58 -40.42
CA GLY A 162 -20.62 0.93 -41.70
C GLY A 162 -19.63 -0.17 -42.09
N ASP A 163 -18.42 -0.14 -41.52
CA ASP A 163 -17.34 -1.08 -41.81
C ASP A 163 -17.09 -2.12 -40.68
N LEU A 164 -17.57 -1.87 -39.46
CA LEU A 164 -17.32 -2.72 -38.27
C LEU A 164 -18.58 -3.32 -37.62
N GLY A 165 -19.79 -2.95 -38.07
CA GLY A 165 -21.05 -3.40 -37.48
C GLY A 165 -21.50 -2.58 -36.26
N GLU A 166 -22.35 -3.16 -35.41
CA GLU A 166 -22.78 -2.52 -34.16
C GLU A 166 -21.64 -2.57 -33.13
N THR A 167 -21.19 -1.39 -32.69
CA THR A 167 -20.13 -1.21 -31.70
C THR A 167 -20.70 -0.56 -30.44
N ALA A 168 -20.39 -1.11 -29.27
CA ALA A 168 -20.72 -0.51 -27.99
C ALA A 168 -19.50 0.26 -27.45
N CYS A 169 -19.66 1.56 -27.21
CA CYS A 169 -18.62 2.39 -26.59
C CYS A 169 -19.05 2.71 -25.15
N ILE A 170 -18.18 2.42 -24.17
CA ILE A 170 -18.41 2.68 -22.74
C ILE A 170 -17.50 3.83 -22.32
N THR A 171 -18.08 4.90 -21.80
CA THR A 171 -17.30 6.05 -21.29
C THR A 171 -17.06 5.89 -19.79
N LEU A 172 -15.79 5.79 -19.38
CA LEU A 172 -15.43 5.69 -17.96
C LEU A 172 -15.25 7.10 -17.36
N PRO A 173 -15.93 7.45 -16.25
CA PRO A 173 -15.66 8.70 -15.54
C PRO A 173 -14.24 8.66 -14.96
N ALA A 174 -13.48 9.74 -15.16
CA ALA A 174 -12.06 9.82 -14.82
C ALA A 174 -11.77 9.39 -13.37
N SER A 175 -10.89 8.41 -13.22
CA SER A 175 -10.39 7.94 -11.93
C SER A 175 -9.32 8.90 -11.40
N LYS A 176 -9.34 9.11 -10.08
CA LYS A 176 -8.34 9.89 -9.36
C LYS A 176 -6.96 9.34 -9.71
N GLU A 177 -6.15 10.12 -10.44
CA GLU A 177 -4.75 9.79 -10.66
C GLU A 177 -4.12 9.50 -9.30
N LEU A 178 -3.44 8.35 -9.21
CA LEU A 178 -2.60 8.03 -8.08
C LEU A 178 -1.61 9.19 -7.98
N GLY A 179 -1.79 10.03 -6.97
CA GLY A 179 -0.99 11.24 -6.78
C GLY A 179 0.48 10.90 -6.92
N GLY A 180 1.13 11.59 -7.85
CA GLY A 180 2.57 11.67 -8.04
C GLY A 180 3.31 10.35 -7.84
N ILE A 181 3.68 9.70 -8.94
CA ILE A 181 4.88 8.88 -8.96
C ILE A 181 6.05 9.82 -8.62
N THR A 182 6.29 10.06 -7.33
CA THR A 182 7.57 10.59 -6.87
C THR A 182 8.58 9.55 -7.30
N ALA A 183 9.44 9.94 -8.24
CA ALA A 183 10.53 9.13 -8.74
C ALA A 183 11.14 8.34 -7.58
N LYS A 184 11.00 7.01 -7.67
CA LYS A 184 11.77 6.10 -6.82
C LYS A 184 13.24 6.47 -7.07
N PRO A 185 14.04 6.78 -6.03
CA PRO A 185 15.47 6.78 -6.22
C PRO A 185 15.85 5.39 -6.72
N ALA A 186 16.59 5.33 -7.82
CA ALA A 186 17.18 4.08 -8.28
C ALA A 186 18.03 3.52 -7.12
N CYS A 187 17.64 2.34 -6.62
CA CYS A 187 18.61 1.36 -6.21
C CYS A 187 19.21 0.85 -7.55
#